data_AF-A0A450SZ43-F1
#
_entry.id   AF-A0A450SZ43-F1
#
_cell.length_a   1.000
_cell.length_b   1.000
_cell.length_c   1.000
_cell.angle_alpha   90.00
_cell.angle_beta   90.00
_cell.angle_gamma   90.00
#
_symmetry.space_group_name_H-M   'P 1'
#
loop_
_entity.id
_entity.type
_entity.pdbx_description
1 polymer ?
#
loop_
_entity_poly.entity_id
_entity_poly.type
_entity_poly.pdbx_seq_one_letter_code
_entity_poly.pdbx_strand_id
1 'polypeptide(L)' 'MASDVLIGVAHHGHDALRLKTLIERHVRHTGSERGKMILDQWDTYLPRFVNVMPVEYRKVLEKLAG' A
#
# COMPACT_ATOMS: atom_id res chain seq x y z
N MET A 1 -11.87 2.55 -23.08
CA MET A 1 -10.63 2.08 -22.44
C MET A 1 -11.03 1.47 -21.11
N ALA A 2 -11.13 0.14 -21.04
CA ALA A 2 -11.48 -0.55 -19.80
C ALA A 2 -10.41 -0.24 -18.74
N SER A 3 -10.80 0.14 -17.54
CA SER A 3 -9.86 0.38 -16.46
C SER A 3 -9.39 -0.98 -15.90
N ASP A 4 -8.24 -1.46 -16.37
CA ASP A 4 -7.62 -2.74 -15.97
C ASP A 4 -7.08 -2.76 -14.52
N VAL A 5 -7.31 -1.68 -13.76
CA VAL A 5 -6.76 -1.44 -12.43
C VAL A 5 -7.87 -0.99 -11.49
N LEU A 6 -7.95 -1.64 -10.33
CA LEU A 6 -8.77 -1.21 -9.22
C LEU A 6 -7.92 -0.29 -8.33
N ILE A 7 -8.37 0.95 -8.20
CA ILE A 7 -7.77 1.97 -7.34
C ILE A 7 -8.66 2.11 -6.11
N GLY A 8 -8.14 1.71 -4.95
CA GLY A 8 -8.79 1.92 -3.65
C GLY A 8 -7.86 2.69 -2.73
N VAL A 9 -8.41 3.38 -1.73
CA VAL A 9 -7.56 3.97 -0.68
C VAL A 9 -7.10 2.84 0.25
N ALA A 10 -5.87 2.91 0.75
CA ALA A 10 -5.32 1.94 1.69
C ALA A 10 -5.99 2.05 3.09
N HIS A 11 -7.28 1.70 3.19
CA HIS A 11 -8.08 1.78 4.41
C HIS A 11 -8.34 0.43 5.09
N HIS A 12 -8.00 -0.69 4.47
CA HIS A 12 -8.09 -1.99 5.13
C HIS A 12 -6.90 -2.15 6.09
N GLY A 13 -7.16 -2.46 7.37
CA GLY A 13 -6.13 -2.46 8.43
C GLY A 13 -4.89 -3.31 8.13
N HIS A 14 -5.04 -4.40 7.36
CA HIS A 14 -3.93 -5.22 6.91
C HIS A 14 -3.04 -4.51 5.87
N ASP A 15 -3.62 -3.71 4.97
CA ASP A 15 -2.89 -2.96 3.95
C ASP A 15 -2.07 -1.83 4.58
N ALA A 16 -2.66 -1.10 5.53
CA ALA A 16 -1.98 -0.01 6.24
C ALA A 16 -0.79 -0.53 7.06
N LEU A 17 -0.95 -1.65 7.79
CA LEU A 17 0.14 -2.26 8.55
C LEU A 17 1.28 -2.75 7.65
N ARG A 18 0.93 -3.40 6.53
CA ARG A 18 1.90 -3.87 5.54
C ARG A 18 2.66 -2.69 4.93
N LEU A 19 1.95 -1.64 4.52
CA LEU A 19 2.55 -0.43 3.96
C LEU A 19 3.51 0.22 4.94
N LYS A 20 3.10 0.39 6.20
CA LYS A 20 3.95 0.96 7.25
C LYS A 20 5.23 0.14 7.43
N THR A 21 5.12 -1.18 7.51
CA THR A 21 6.26 -2.09 7.61
C THR A 21 7.23 -1.95 6.44
N LEU A 22 6.72 -1.79 5.22
CA LEU A 22 7.56 -1.60 4.02
C LEU A 22 8.30 -0.26 4.07
N ILE A 23 7.64 0.81 4.51
CA ILE A 23 8.25 2.14 4.64
C ILE A 23 9.30 2.14 5.76
N GLU A 24 9.03 1.51 6.90
CA GLU A 24 10.00 1.35 7.99
C GLU A 24 11.26 0.61 7.53
N ARG A 25 11.09 -0.49 6.78
CA ARG A 25 12.22 -1.20 6.17
C ARG A 25 12.96 -0.31 5.20
N HIS A 26 12.27 0.42 4.34
CA HIS A 26 12.92 1.35 3.40
C HIS A 26 13.77 2.37 4.15
N VAL A 27 13.21 3.06 5.15
CA VAL A 27 13.94 4.03 5.99
C VAL A 27 15.17 3.41 6.64
N ARG A 28 15.05 2.20 7.20
CA ARG A 28 16.17 1.50 7.84
C ARG A 28 17.33 1.25 6.88
N HIS A 29 17.04 0.87 5.63
CA HIS A 29 18.09 0.50 4.67
C HIS A 29 18.64 1.69 3.88
N THR A 30 17.87 2.77 3.73
CA THR A 30 18.25 3.91 2.85
C THR A 30 18.46 5.22 3.59
N GLY A 31 18.02 5.34 4.84
CA GLY A 31 18.02 6.60 5.57
C GLY A 31 17.03 7.63 5.04
N SER A 32 16.05 7.24 4.22
CA SER A 32 15.11 8.15 3.55
C SER A 32 14.41 9.13 4.50
N GLU A 33 14.76 10.41 4.41
CA GLU A 33 14.13 11.49 5.17
C GLU A 33 12.64 11.64 4.85
N ARG A 34 12.27 11.45 3.57
CA ARG A 34 10.86 11.44 3.16
C ARG A 34 10.11 10.27 3.81
N GLY A 35 10.73 9.10 3.90
CA GLY A 35 10.15 7.94 4.58
C GLY A 35 9.93 8.20 6.07
N LYS A 36 10.91 8.83 6.75
CA LYS A 36 10.78 9.25 8.15
C LYS A 36 9.61 10.21 8.34
N MET A 37 9.52 11.26 7.53
CA MET A 37 8.42 12.23 7.58
C MET A 37 7.04 11.55 7.43
N ILE A 38 6.92 10.59 6.50
CA ILE A 38 5.67 9.84 6.31
C ILE A 38 5.32 9.00 7.54
N LEU A 39 6.30 8.36 8.19
CA LEU A 39 6.09 7.56 9.40
C LEU A 39 5.73 8.44 10.60
N ASP A 40 6.36 9.60 10.75
CA ASP A 40 6.13 10.55 11.84
C ASP A 40 4.74 11.20 11.74
N GLN A 41 4.24 11.40 10.52
CA GLN A 41 2.94 12.00 10.24
C GLN A 41 1.95 11.00 9.61
N TRP A 42 2.01 9.75 10.09
CA TRP A 42 1.32 8.61 9.48
C TRP A 42 -0.16 8.85 9.15
N ASP A 43 -0.95 9.33 10.11
CA ASP A 43 -2.39 9.54 9.92
C ASP A 43 -2.72 10.65 8.89
N THR A 44 -1.79 11.58 8.66
CA THR A 44 -1.90 12.63 7.65
C THR A 44 -1.59 12.11 6.25
N TYR A 45 -0.64 11.17 6.14
CA TYR A 45 -0.16 10.64 4.87
C TYR A 45 -0.90 9.39 4.41
N LEU A 46 -1.38 8.54 5.33
CA LEU A 46 -2.05 7.28 5.01
C LEU A 46 -3.21 7.46 4.01
N PRO A 47 -4.12 8.46 4.15
CA PRO A 47 -5.22 8.67 3.20
C PRO A 47 -4.76 9.04 1.78
N ARG A 48 -3.48 9.40 1.59
CA ARG A 48 -2.90 9.76 0.29
C ARG A 48 -2.33 8.56 -0.47
N PHE A 49 -2.25 7.40 0.19
CA PHE A 49 -1.81 6.17 -0.47
C PHE A 49 -2.97 5.47 -1.15
N VAL A 50 -2.77 5.15 -2.43
CA VAL A 50 -3.68 4.32 -3.21
C VAL A 50 -3.13 2.90 -3.31
N ASN A 51 -3.99 1.92 -3.04
CA ASN A 51 -3.72 0.53 -3.35
C ASN A 51 -4.12 0.30 -4.82
N VAL A 52 -3.16 -0.17 -5.61
CA VAL A 52 -3.32 -0.45 -7.03
C VAL A 52 -3.35 -1.97 -7.19
N MET A 53 -4.53 -2.50 -7.48
CA MET A 53 -4.72 -3.93 -7.69
C MET A 53 -5.12 -4.20 -9.14
N PRO A 54 -4.28 -4.88 -9.94
CA PRO A 54 -4.67 -5.31 -11.27
C PRO A 54 -5.87 -6.26 -11.19
N VAL A 55 -6.85 -6.07 -12.08
CA VAL A 55 -8.08 -6.89 -12.09
C VAL A 55 -7.76 -8.37 -12.29
N GLU A 56 -6.86 -8.68 -13.22
CA GLU A 56 -6.45 -10.07 -13.49
C GLU A 56 -5.72 -10.70 -12.30
N TYR A 57 -4.94 -9.91 -11.56
CA TYR A 57 -4.24 -10.41 -10.37
C TYR A 57 -5.23 -10.76 -9.24
N ARG A 58 -6.29 -9.96 -9.07
CA ARG A 58 -7.37 -10.29 -8.12
C ARG A 58 -8.02 -11.65 -8.46
N LYS A 59 -8.35 -11.89 -9.73
CA LYS A 59 -8.96 -13.16 -10.17
C LYS A 59 -8.07 -14.37 -9.86
N VAL A 60 -6.75 -14.23 -9.98
CA VAL A 60 -5.80 -15.29 -9.62
C VAL A 60 -5.81 -15.52 -8.11
N LEU A 61 -5.78 -14.46 -7.31
CA LEU A 61 -5.83 -14.57 -5.85
C LEU A 61 -7.11 -15.24 -5.34
N GLU A 62 -8.26 -14.90 -5.92
CA GLU A 62 -9.56 -15.52 -5.60
C GLU A 62 -9.56 -17.02 -5.90
N LYS A 63 -8.93 -17.44 -7.00
CA LYS A 63 -8.80 -18.87 -7.37
C LYS A 63 -7.85 -19.65 -6.47
N LEU A 64 -6.85 -18.99 -5.86
CA LEU A 64 -5.89 -19.64 -4.95
C LEU A 64 -6.41 -19.74 -3.51
N ALA A 65 -7.43 -18.95 -3.16
CA ALA A 65 -8.03 -18.92 -1.83
C ALA A 65 -9.20 -19.91 -1.65
N GLY A 66 -9.65 -20.55 -2.74
CA GLY A 66 -10.64 -21.63 -2.74
C GLY A 66 -9.99 -22.97 -3.01
#